data_AF-C6M493-F1
#
_entry.id   AF-C6M493-F1
#
_cell.length_a   1.000
_cell.length_b   1.000
_cell.length_c   1.000
_cell.angle_alpha   90.00
_cell.angle_beta   90.00
_cell.angle_gamma   90.00
#
_symmetry.space_group_name_H-M   'P 1'
#
loop_
_entity.id
_entity.type
_entity.pdbx_description
1 polymer ?
#
loop_
_entity_poly.entity_id
_entity_poly.type
_entity_poly.pdbx_seq_one_letter_code
_entity_poly.pdbx_strand_id
1 'polypeptide(L)'
;MPMRLTQILSPDLPQQDLIATHPNWTRADFNRAVFRLSGRLKTANVQTAALWFDDAALFACAVLAVWHSGGRVLLLPNLARDNLDWGRTADVFLTDSEDLQSKLDSQTEQRDESGQPLDVQPNPPVWHLPDLLTHTSPENSPPPLKTI
;
A
#
# COMPACT_ATOMS: atom_id res chain seq x y z
N MET A 1 20.52 15.07 -3.79
CA MET A 1 19.86 15.41 -2.50
C MET A 1 19.65 14.11 -1.75
N PRO A 2 20.37 13.82 -0.65
CA PRO A 2 20.14 12.59 0.11
C PRO A 2 18.77 12.68 0.79
N MET A 3 17.89 11.73 0.50
CA MET A 3 16.56 11.66 1.15
C MET A 3 16.75 11.43 2.65
N ARG A 4 16.26 12.37 3.47
CA ARG A 4 16.27 12.27 4.94
C ARG A 4 15.20 11.29 5.43
N LEU A 5 15.30 10.02 5.05
CA LEU A 5 14.53 8.92 5.63
C LEU A 5 15.25 8.33 6.87
N THR A 6 16.27 9.02 7.37
CA THR A 6 17.51 8.41 7.90
C THR A 6 17.45 7.84 9.31
N GLN A 7 16.28 7.78 9.95
CA GLN A 7 16.19 7.20 11.31
C GLN A 7 15.03 6.24 11.50
N ILE A 8 13.90 6.40 10.79
CA ILE A 8 12.72 5.55 11.02
C ILE A 8 12.98 4.08 10.65
N LEU A 9 13.83 3.85 9.64
CA LEU A 9 14.27 2.53 9.19
C LEU A 9 15.65 2.11 9.72
N SER A 10 16.21 2.84 10.70
CA SER A 10 17.58 2.55 11.16
C SER A 10 17.64 1.18 11.86
N PRO A 11 18.62 0.32 11.53
CA PRO A 11 18.80 -0.96 12.21
C PRO A 11 19.26 -0.77 13.67
N ASP A 12 19.82 0.39 14.01
CA ASP A 12 20.36 0.71 15.33
C ASP A 12 19.27 0.99 16.39
N LEU A 13 18.01 1.14 15.97
CA LEU A 13 16.87 1.27 16.88
C LEU A 13 16.41 -0.09 17.38
N PRO A 14 15.76 -0.18 18.57
CA PRO A 14 15.26 -1.45 19.09
C PRO A 14 14.26 -2.08 18.10
N GLN A 15 14.62 -3.25 17.60
CA GLN A 15 13.89 -3.90 16.50
C GLN A 15 12.61 -4.61 16.96
N GLN A 16 12.54 -4.99 18.23
CA GLN A 16 11.41 -5.71 18.83
C GLN A 16 10.34 -4.77 19.38
N ASP A 17 10.59 -3.45 19.40
CA ASP A 17 9.59 -2.48 19.83
C ASP A 17 8.39 -2.53 18.89
N LEU A 18 7.20 -2.61 19.48
CA LEU A 18 5.96 -2.47 18.75
C LEU A 18 5.85 -1.04 18.24
N ILE A 19 5.59 -0.91 16.95
CA ILE A 19 5.30 0.38 16.31
C ILE A 19 3.83 0.53 15.94
N ALA A 20 3.07 -0.57 15.93
CA ALA A 20 1.63 -0.64 15.76
C ALA A 20 1.10 -1.86 16.52
N THR A 21 -0.12 -1.76 17.05
CA THR A 21 -0.76 -2.83 17.83
C THR A 21 -1.81 -3.60 17.04
N HIS A 22 -2.20 -3.13 15.87
CA HIS A 22 -3.13 -3.78 14.95
C HIS A 22 -2.67 -3.56 13.51
N PRO A 23 -2.07 -4.57 12.85
CA PRO A 23 -1.49 -5.76 13.46
C PRO A 23 -0.35 -5.41 14.43
N ASN A 24 -0.03 -6.32 15.36
CA ASN A 24 1.16 -6.20 16.21
C ASN A 24 2.41 -6.25 15.33
N TRP A 25 2.92 -5.08 14.95
CA TRP A 25 4.12 -4.94 14.13
C TRP A 25 5.27 -4.47 14.97
N THR A 26 6.32 -5.28 14.98
CA THR A 26 7.63 -4.84 15.45
C THR A 26 8.24 -3.89 14.43
N ARG A 27 9.22 -3.08 14.85
CA ARG A 27 10.01 -2.25 13.93
C ARG A 27 10.67 -3.09 12.83
N ALA A 28 11.13 -4.30 13.14
CA ALA A 28 11.69 -5.21 12.15
C ALA A 28 10.67 -5.62 11.08
N ASP A 29 9.43 -5.93 11.48
CA ASP A 29 8.36 -6.31 10.55
C ASP A 29 8.02 -5.16 9.61
N PHE A 30 7.92 -3.96 10.14
CA PHE A 30 7.65 -2.75 9.37
C PHE A 30 8.77 -2.43 8.38
N ASN A 31 10.03 -2.46 8.82
CA ASN A 31 11.16 -2.23 7.94
C ASN A 31 11.17 -3.25 6.79
N ARG A 32 10.94 -4.53 7.09
CA ARG A 32 10.83 -5.60 6.10
C ARG A 32 9.69 -5.34 5.11
N ALA A 33 8.52 -4.93 5.60
CA ALA A 33 7.37 -4.58 4.77
C ALA A 33 7.67 -3.40 3.83
N VAL A 34 8.27 -2.32 4.34
CA VAL A 34 8.67 -1.14 3.57
C VAL A 34 9.64 -1.52 2.44
N PHE A 35 10.71 -2.27 2.75
CA PHE A 35 11.69 -2.66 1.75
C PHE A 35 11.08 -3.61 0.69
N ARG A 36 10.24 -4.56 1.12
CA ARG A 36 9.58 -5.49 0.21
C ARG A 36 8.65 -4.76 -0.76
N LEU A 37 7.80 -3.89 -0.25
CA LEU A 37 6.88 -3.10 -1.08
C LEU A 37 7.65 -2.16 -2.01
N SER A 38 8.70 -1.50 -1.51
CA SER A 38 9.56 -0.65 -2.33
C SER A 38 10.23 -1.40 -3.48
N GLY A 39 10.71 -2.63 -3.23
CA GLY A 39 11.25 -3.49 -4.28
C GLY A 39 10.22 -3.79 -5.37
N ARG A 40 8.99 -4.15 -4.99
CA ARG A 40 7.90 -4.41 -5.94
C ARG A 40 7.54 -3.17 -6.77
N LEU A 41 7.45 -2.00 -6.13
CA LEU A 41 7.19 -0.72 -6.81
C LEU A 41 8.28 -0.41 -7.85
N LYS A 42 9.56 -0.63 -7.51
CA LYS A 42 10.68 -0.47 -8.46
C LYS A 42 10.59 -1.46 -9.63
N THR A 43 10.32 -2.74 -9.35
CA THR A 43 10.20 -3.77 -10.40
C THR A 43 9.05 -3.48 -11.37
N ALA A 44 7.94 -2.93 -10.86
CA ALA A 44 6.80 -2.52 -11.68
C ALA A 44 6.98 -1.13 -12.32
N ASN A 45 8.12 -0.45 -12.11
CA ASN A 45 8.42 0.89 -12.59
C ASN A 45 7.38 1.96 -12.19
N VAL A 46 6.77 1.81 -11.00
CA VAL A 46 5.78 2.76 -10.47
C VAL A 46 6.46 4.07 -10.10
N GLN A 47 6.02 5.16 -10.72
CA GLN A 47 6.49 6.52 -10.46
C GLN A 47 5.55 7.29 -9.53
N THR A 48 4.25 7.02 -9.63
CA THR A 48 3.21 7.67 -8.82
C THR A 48 2.25 6.63 -8.28
N ALA A 49 2.00 6.67 -6.97
CA ALA A 49 1.01 5.82 -6.31
C ALA A 49 -0.07 6.66 -5.64
N ALA A 50 -1.32 6.33 -5.87
CA ALA A 50 -2.48 6.88 -5.20
C ALA A 50 -2.81 6.04 -3.95
N LEU A 51 -2.99 6.68 -2.81
CA LEU A 51 -3.14 6.00 -1.52
C LEU A 51 -4.50 6.33 -0.90
N TRP A 52 -5.20 5.27 -0.47
CA TRP A 52 -6.40 5.33 0.36
C TRP A 52 -6.31 4.23 1.42
N PHE A 53 -6.27 4.59 2.70
CA PHE A 53 -6.05 3.62 3.78
C PHE A 53 -6.93 3.91 5.00
N ASP A 54 -7.38 2.85 5.64
CA ASP A 54 -8.06 2.91 6.95
C ASP A 54 -7.04 2.72 8.10
N ASP A 55 -6.04 1.86 7.93
CA ASP A 55 -5.00 1.59 8.93
C ASP A 55 -3.76 2.50 8.78
N ALA A 56 -3.40 3.16 9.88
CA ALA A 56 -2.29 4.12 9.91
C ALA A 56 -0.91 3.47 9.74
N ALA A 57 -0.72 2.23 10.19
CA ALA A 57 0.56 1.53 10.07
C ALA A 57 0.80 1.06 8.63
N LEU A 58 -0.25 0.52 7.98
CA LEU A 58 -0.22 0.16 6.56
C LEU A 58 -0.03 1.40 5.70
N PHE A 59 -0.73 2.50 6.03
CA PHE A 59 -0.54 3.80 5.40
C PHE A 59 0.92 4.28 5.47
N ALA A 60 1.49 4.32 6.68
CA ALA A 60 2.88 4.74 6.87
C ALA A 60 3.86 3.84 6.11
N CYS A 61 3.61 2.53 6.09
CA CYS A 61 4.40 1.57 5.32
C CYS A 61 4.36 1.89 3.82
N ALA A 62 3.17 2.13 3.26
CA ALA A 62 2.98 2.47 1.85
C ALA A 62 3.72 3.76 1.48
N VAL A 63 3.53 4.82 2.27
CA VAL A 63 4.17 6.12 2.05
C VAL A 63 5.69 5.99 2.02
N LEU A 64 6.27 5.33 3.03
CA LEU A 64 7.71 5.13 3.11
C LEU A 64 8.24 4.25 1.98
N ALA A 65 7.50 3.21 1.58
CA ALA A 65 7.90 2.32 0.49
C ALA A 65 7.95 3.05 -0.87
N VAL A 66 6.97 3.92 -1.14
CA VAL A 66 6.91 4.75 -2.35
C VAL A 66 8.02 5.79 -2.36
N TRP A 67 8.26 6.48 -1.26
CA TRP A 67 9.40 7.42 -1.18
C TRP A 67 10.74 6.69 -1.31
N HIS A 68 10.89 5.54 -0.67
CA HIS A 68 12.09 4.70 -0.80
C HIS A 68 12.25 4.13 -2.22
N SER A 69 11.16 3.95 -2.98
CA SER A 69 11.24 3.57 -4.38
C SER A 69 11.68 4.71 -5.30
N GLY A 70 11.63 5.96 -4.82
CA GLY A 70 11.86 7.18 -5.60
C GLY A 70 10.59 7.73 -6.24
N GLY A 71 9.43 7.15 -5.94
CA GLY A 71 8.13 7.55 -6.46
C GLY A 71 7.48 8.70 -5.66
N ARG A 72 6.33 9.13 -6.16
CA ARG A 72 5.47 10.17 -5.58
C ARG A 72 4.19 9.56 -5.05
N VAL A 73 3.65 10.17 -4.01
CA VAL A 73 2.41 9.75 -3.33
C VAL A 73 1.33 10.77 -3.62
N LEU A 74 0.17 10.31 -4.10
CA LEU A 74 -1.08 11.07 -4.09
C LEU A 74 -1.94 10.56 -2.93
N LEU A 75 -2.31 11.45 -2.02
CA LEU A 75 -3.12 11.10 -0.85
C LEU A 75 -4.58 11.42 -1.15
N LEU A 76 -5.41 10.40 -1.36
CA LEU A 76 -6.82 10.64 -1.61
C LEU A 76 -7.47 11.13 -0.31
N PRO A 77 -8.12 12.31 -0.31
CA PRO A 77 -8.77 12.81 0.90
C PRO A 77 -10.08 12.06 1.20
N ASN A 78 -10.74 11.52 0.17
CA ASN A 78 -11.92 10.66 0.24
C ASN A 78 -12.14 9.97 -1.12
N LEU A 79 -13.17 9.12 -1.18
CA LEU A 79 -13.57 8.38 -2.39
C LEU A 79 -14.62 9.13 -3.26
N ALA A 80 -14.70 10.46 -3.15
CA ALA A 80 -15.51 11.25 -4.07
C ALA A 80 -14.93 11.18 -5.49
N ARG A 81 -15.79 11.38 -6.49
CA ARG A 81 -15.46 11.23 -7.91
C ARG A 81 -14.20 11.98 -8.31
N ASP A 82 -14.15 13.28 -8.04
CA ASP A 82 -13.03 14.15 -8.43
C ASP A 82 -11.69 13.67 -7.84
N ASN A 83 -11.71 13.11 -6.63
CA ASN A 83 -10.51 12.58 -5.97
C ASN A 83 -10.09 11.22 -6.54
N LEU A 84 -11.05 10.39 -6.95
CA LEU A 84 -10.76 9.17 -7.70
C LEU A 84 -10.22 9.48 -9.09
N ASP A 85 -10.77 10.48 -9.78
CA ASP A 85 -10.25 10.95 -11.07
C ASP A 85 -8.83 11.50 -10.94
N TRP A 86 -8.54 12.27 -9.90
CA TRP A 86 -7.17 12.66 -9.59
C TRP A 86 -6.28 11.44 -9.28
N GLY A 87 -6.79 10.47 -8.52
CA GLY A 87 -6.07 9.23 -8.22
C GLY A 87 -5.76 8.38 -9.45
N ARG A 88 -6.62 8.38 -10.47
CA ARG A 88 -6.41 7.68 -11.75
C ARG A 88 -5.20 8.19 -12.55
N THR A 89 -4.69 9.38 -12.20
CA THR A 89 -3.43 9.88 -12.78
C THR A 89 -2.19 9.16 -12.25
N ALA A 90 -2.32 8.35 -11.20
CA ALA A 90 -1.26 7.49 -10.68
C ALA A 90 -1.12 6.19 -11.48
N ASP A 91 0.05 5.56 -11.37
CA ASP A 91 0.31 4.26 -12.01
C ASP A 91 -0.38 3.11 -11.28
N VAL A 92 -0.69 3.30 -9.99
CA VAL A 92 -1.26 2.27 -9.11
C VAL A 92 -2.04 2.90 -7.95
N PHE A 93 -3.09 2.21 -7.51
CA PHE A 93 -3.73 2.46 -6.21
C PHE A 93 -3.16 1.51 -5.15
N LEU A 94 -2.74 2.04 -4.01
CA LEU A 94 -2.37 1.26 -2.83
C LEU A 94 -3.45 1.45 -1.76
N THR A 95 -3.92 0.35 -1.19
CA THR A 95 -4.96 0.38 -0.16
C THR A 95 -4.91 -0.85 0.74
N ASP A 96 -5.54 -0.78 1.90
CA ASP A 96 -5.91 -1.88 2.79
C ASP A 96 -7.43 -2.09 2.87
N SER A 97 -8.19 -1.32 2.08
CA SER A 97 -9.64 -1.35 2.06
C SER A 97 -10.13 -2.20 0.88
N GLU A 98 -10.97 -3.19 1.17
CA GLU A 98 -11.63 -4.01 0.13
C GLU A 98 -12.63 -3.20 -0.71
N ASP A 99 -13.08 -2.06 -0.19
CA ASP A 99 -14.12 -1.23 -0.82
C ASP A 99 -13.62 -0.42 -2.01
N LEU A 100 -12.32 -0.09 -2.07
CA LEU A 100 -11.78 0.84 -3.08
C LEU A 100 -12.04 0.36 -4.51
N GLN A 101 -11.81 -0.92 -4.79
CA GLN A 101 -12.04 -1.50 -6.11
C GLN A 101 -13.51 -1.36 -6.52
N SER A 102 -14.44 -1.72 -5.62
CA SER A 102 -15.88 -1.60 -5.88
C SER A 102 -16.31 -0.15 -6.17
N LYS A 103 -15.70 0.84 -5.51
CA LYS A 103 -15.98 2.27 -5.72
C LYS A 103 -15.44 2.77 -7.04
N LEU A 104 -14.25 2.32 -7.43
CA LEU A 104 -13.67 2.62 -8.74
C LEU A 104 -14.53 2.06 -9.86
N ASP A 105 -15.01 0.82 -9.72
CA ASP A 105 -15.84 0.15 -10.72
C ASP A 105 -17.22 0.82 -10.86
N SER A 106 -17.88 1.09 -9.73
CA SER A 106 -19.18 1.77 -9.69
C SER A 106 -19.17 3.15 -10.36
N GLN A 107 -18.03 3.85 -10.34
CA GLN A 107 -17.86 5.15 -11.01
C GLN A 107 -17.80 5.02 -12.52
N THR A 108 -17.09 4.02 -13.04
CA THR A 108 -16.96 3.73 -14.47
C THR A 108 -18.29 3.32 -15.12
N GLU A 109 -19.23 2.79 -14.34
CA GLU A 109 -20.55 2.36 -14.82
C GLU A 109 -21.59 3.50 -14.86
N GLN A 110 -21.26 4.68 -14.33
CA GLN A 110 -22.18 5.82 -14.33
C GLN A 110 -22.40 6.33 -15.75
N ARG A 111 -23.68 6.63 -16.05
CA ARG A 111 -24.12 7.24 -17.30
C ARG A 111 -24.49 8.70 -17.07
N ASP A 112 -24.28 9.52 -18.08
CA ASP A 112 -24.79 10.89 -18.09
C ASP A 112 -26.33 10.92 -18.18
N GLU A 113 -26.92 12.11 -18.13
CA GLU A 113 -28.36 12.31 -18.23
C GLU A 113 -28.95 11.81 -19.57
N SER A 114 -28.10 11.61 -20.58
CA SER A 114 -28.47 11.08 -21.90
C SER A 114 -28.38 9.55 -21.98
N GLY A 115 -27.94 8.89 -20.90
CA GLY A 115 -27.71 7.46 -20.87
C GLY A 115 -26.41 7.02 -21.56
N GLN A 116 -25.51 7.94 -21.90
CA GLN A 116 -24.18 7.62 -22.45
C GLN A 116 -23.23 7.29 -21.28
N PRO A 117 -22.35 6.27 -21.41
CA PRO A 117 -21.29 6.07 -20.42
C PRO A 117 -20.43 7.33 -20.33
N LEU A 118 -20.15 7.78 -19.11
CA LEU A 118 -19.22 8.90 -18.92
C LEU A 118 -17.84 8.49 -19.47
N ASP A 119 -17.13 9.42 -20.11
CA ASP A 119 -15.76 9.18 -20.59
C ASP A 119 -14.82 9.13 -19.37
N VAL A 120 -14.64 7.94 -18.81
CA VAL A 120 -13.84 7.70 -17.60
C VAL A 120 -12.51 7.08 -17.99
N GLN A 121 -11.41 7.66 -17.51
CA GLN A 121 -10.08 7.06 -17.68
C GLN A 121 -10.05 5.62 -17.11
N PRO A 122 -9.32 4.70 -17.77
CA PRO A 122 -9.19 3.34 -17.26
C PRO A 122 -8.59 3.34 -15.86
N ASN A 123 -9.14 2.52 -14.96
CA ASN A 123 -8.65 2.41 -13.59
C ASN A 123 -7.24 1.78 -13.59
N PRO A 124 -6.23 2.41 -12.97
CA PRO A 124 -4.96 1.75 -12.72
C PRO A 124 -5.16 0.56 -11.76
N PRO A 125 -4.22 -0.40 -11.73
CA PRO A 125 -4.32 -1.56 -10.86
C PRO A 125 -4.43 -1.14 -9.39
N VAL A 126 -5.31 -1.82 -8.64
CA VAL A 126 -5.42 -1.69 -7.18
C VAL A 126 -4.58 -2.79 -6.54
N TRP A 127 -3.64 -2.41 -5.68
CA TRP A 127 -2.84 -3.34 -4.89
C TRP A 127 -3.28 -3.27 -3.43
N HIS A 128 -3.77 -4.41 -2.95
CA HIS A 128 -4.19 -4.58 -1.57
C HIS A 128 -3.00 -4.96 -0.68
N LEU A 129 -2.53 -4.02 0.16
CA LEU A 129 -1.30 -4.13 0.92
C LEU A 129 -1.22 -5.35 1.84
N PRO A 130 -2.26 -5.70 2.62
CA PRO A 130 -2.24 -6.92 3.42
C PRO A 130 -1.84 -8.15 2.61
N ASP A 131 -2.38 -8.31 1.39
CA ASP A 131 -2.07 -9.44 0.51
C ASP A 131 -0.65 -9.40 -0.05
N LEU A 132 -0.12 -8.18 -0.27
CA LEU A 132 1.25 -8.03 -0.70
C LEU A 132 2.25 -8.36 0.40
N LEU A 133 1.83 -8.34 1.66
CA LEU A 133 2.66 -8.52 2.85
C LEU A 133 2.50 -9.91 3.48
N THR A 134 1.41 -10.63 3.22
CA THR A 134 1.17 -12.03 3.64
C THR A 134 2.03 -13.03 2.86
N HIS A 135 3.33 -13.04 3.14
CA HIS A 135 4.12 -14.27 3.05
C HIS A 135 4.77 -14.50 4.40
N THR A 136 4.20 -15.45 5.12
CA THR A 136 4.72 -16.05 6.34
C THR A 136 6.20 -16.36 6.19
N SER A 137 7.03 -15.77 7.06
CA SER A 137 8.30 -16.39 7.43
C SER A 137 8.00 -17.84 7.85
N PRO A 138 8.72 -18.86 7.35
CA PRO A 138 8.58 -20.24 7.81
C PRO A 138 9.11 -20.47 9.25
N GLU A 139 9.39 -19.41 10.01
CA GLU A 139 10.08 -19.45 11.29
C GLU A 139 9.12 -19.39 12.49
N ASN A 140 7.96 -20.03 12.40
CA ASN A 140 7.08 -20.24 13.57
C ASN A 140 6.24 -21.53 13.45
N SER A 141 6.78 -22.56 12.79
CA SER A 141 6.28 -23.92 12.97
C SER A 141 6.99 -24.54 14.17
N PRO A 142 6.28 -25.02 15.22
CA PRO A 142 6.92 -25.83 16.26
C PRO A 142 7.54 -27.07 15.61
N PRO A 143 8.74 -27.52 16.05
CA PRO A 143 9.39 -28.66 15.44
C PRO A 143 8.47 -29.89 15.55
N PRO A 144 8.38 -30.74 14.51
CA PRO A 144 7.59 -31.96 14.61
C PRO A 144 8.14 -32.81 15.76
N LEU A 145 7.25 -33.28 16.64
CA LEU A 145 7.61 -34.23 17.68
C LEU A 145 8.27 -35.44 17.00
N LYS A 146 9.55 -35.68 17.33
CA LYS A 146 10.19 -36.95 17.01
C LYS A 146 9.50 -38.02 17.85
N THR A 147 8.65 -38.83 17.21
CA THR A 147 8.18 -40.08 17.78
C THR A 147 9.40 -41.01 17.92
N ILE A 148 9.60 -41.51 19.14
CA ILE A 148 10.66 -42.43 19.55
C ILE A 148 10.34 -43.84 19.05
#